data_AF-A0A7S2Y264-F1
#
_entry.id   AF-A0A7S2Y264-F1
#
_cell.length_a   1.000
_cell.length_b   1.000
_cell.length_c   1.000
_cell.angle_alpha   90.00
_cell.angle_beta   90.00
_cell.angle_gamma   90.00
#
_symmetry.space_group_name_H-M   'P 1'
#
loop_
_entity.id
_entity.type
_entity.pdbx_description
1 polymer ?
#
loop_
_entity_poly.entity_id
_entity_poly.type
_entity_poly.pdbx_seq_one_letter_code
_entity_poly.pdbx_strand_id
1 'polypeptide(L)'
;KKMETTNSAKQNLNIGNVHELSTYELRQEITRRGVDVEQAIQGAINYDSLLKFMVQLLVKDQEEIQKEKHEKEIEAVEETLQERLLRQKEERKRAAIERSHNRQKDANYFSQKKDANVMVQRDPDEKPATEDSETESDTSHNDSMNKQSRFKIHVR
;
A
#
# COMPACT_ATOMS: atom_id res chain seq x y z
N LYS A 1 20.98 -24.88 0.84
CA LYS A 1 22.35 -24.41 0.55
C LYS A 1 22.20 -23.08 -0.20
N LYS A 2 22.32 -21.93 0.48
CA LYS A 2 22.24 -20.62 -0.20
C LYS A 2 23.51 -20.49 -1.04
N MET A 3 23.36 -20.39 -2.36
CA MET A 3 24.50 -20.14 -3.24
C MET A 3 24.79 -18.64 -3.17
N GLU A 4 25.83 -18.28 -2.44
CA GLU A 4 26.42 -16.95 -2.53
C GLU A 4 26.99 -16.77 -3.94
N THR A 5 26.33 -15.94 -4.72
CA THR A 5 26.80 -15.51 -6.04
C THR A 5 28.09 -14.72 -5.87
N THR A 6 29.21 -15.31 -6.28
CA THR A 6 30.51 -14.67 -6.31
C THR A 6 30.48 -13.47 -7.26
N ASN A 7 30.59 -12.26 -6.69
CA ASN A 7 30.72 -10.99 -7.39
C ASN A 7 32.12 -10.88 -8.05
N SER A 8 32.38 -11.70 -9.07
CA SER A 8 33.55 -11.52 -9.94
C SER A 8 33.19 -10.54 -11.05
N ALA A 9 33.96 -9.44 -11.13
CA ALA A 9 33.88 -8.33 -12.09
C ALA A 9 32.79 -8.50 -13.16
N LYS A 10 31.56 -8.09 -12.82
CA LYS A 10 30.47 -8.01 -13.82
C LYS A 10 30.93 -6.98 -14.84
N GLN A 11 31.35 -7.42 -16.03
CA GLN A 11 31.22 -6.55 -17.20
C GLN A 11 29.78 -6.05 -17.18
N ASN A 12 29.59 -4.74 -17.36
CA ASN A 12 28.27 -4.11 -17.43
C ASN A 12 27.57 -4.57 -18.72
N LEU A 13 27.19 -5.84 -18.75
CA LEU A 13 26.55 -6.48 -19.87
C LEU A 13 25.09 -6.03 -19.88
N ASN A 14 24.66 -5.47 -20.99
CA ASN A 14 23.31 -5.01 -21.23
C ASN A 14 22.84 -5.57 -22.59
N ILE A 15 21.55 -5.41 -22.88
CA ILE A 15 20.97 -5.91 -24.13
C ILE A 15 21.64 -5.25 -25.36
N GLY A 16 22.19 -4.05 -25.19
CA GLY A 16 22.86 -3.30 -26.25
C GLY A 16 24.27 -3.78 -26.59
N ASN A 17 24.99 -4.46 -25.69
CA ASN A 17 26.38 -4.89 -25.93
C ASN A 17 26.58 -6.42 -25.95
N VAL A 18 25.56 -7.19 -25.58
CA VAL A 18 25.62 -8.66 -25.52
C VAL A 18 25.98 -9.32 -26.87
N HIS A 19 25.68 -8.65 -27.98
CA HIS A 19 25.97 -9.14 -29.33
C HIS A 19 27.45 -8.96 -29.73
N GLU A 20 28.23 -8.19 -28.98
CA GLU A 20 29.67 -8.02 -29.22
C GLU A 20 30.48 -9.20 -28.67
N LEU A 21 29.87 -10.00 -27.78
CA LEU A 21 30.51 -11.16 -27.18
C LEU A 21 30.68 -12.28 -28.22
N SER A 22 31.79 -13.00 -28.09
CA SER A 22 32.02 -14.27 -28.78
C SER A 22 31.19 -15.42 -28.19
N THR A 23 31.06 -16.51 -28.95
CA THR A 23 30.40 -17.75 -28.50
C THR A 23 30.98 -18.26 -27.18
N TYR A 24 32.29 -18.16 -27.01
CA TYR A 24 32.97 -18.60 -25.79
C TYR A 24 32.60 -17.72 -24.60
N GLU A 25 32.63 -16.40 -24.77
CA GLU A 25 32.26 -15.44 -23.73
C GLU A 25 30.79 -15.58 -23.32
N LEU A 26 29.88 -15.77 -24.28
CA LEU A 26 28.48 -16.05 -24.00
C LEU A 26 28.32 -17.32 -23.14
N ARG A 27 29.01 -18.41 -23.48
CA ARG A 27 28.95 -19.66 -22.71
C ARG A 27 29.47 -19.47 -21.29
N GLN A 28 30.57 -18.74 -21.13
CA GLN A 28 31.16 -18.43 -19.83
C GLN A 28 30.21 -17.57 -18.99
N GLU A 29 29.60 -16.56 -19.59
CA GLU A 29 28.67 -15.67 -18.89
C GLU A 29 27.38 -16.38 -18.45
N ILE A 30 26.83 -17.28 -19.28
CA ILE A 30 25.66 -18.09 -18.90
C ILE A 30 26.01 -19.00 -17.72
N THR A 31 27.16 -19.67 -17.79
CA THR A 31 27.66 -20.52 -16.70
C THR A 31 27.92 -19.71 -15.42
N ARG A 32 28.48 -18.49 -15.55
CA ARG A 32 28.76 -17.58 -14.43
C ARG A 32 27.47 -17.13 -13.74
N ARG A 33 26.38 -17.02 -14.48
CA ARG A 33 25.03 -16.75 -13.95
C ARG A 33 24.38 -17.99 -13.29
N GLY A 34 25.10 -19.11 -13.22
CA GLY A 34 24.65 -20.34 -12.56
C GLY A 34 23.70 -21.18 -13.41
N VAL A 35 23.63 -20.92 -14.71
CA VAL A 35 22.80 -21.69 -15.64
C VAL A 35 23.67 -22.70 -16.38
N ASP A 36 23.25 -23.97 -16.34
CA ASP A 36 23.87 -25.01 -17.15
C ASP A 36 23.42 -24.86 -18.61
N VAL A 37 24.35 -24.49 -19.49
CA VAL A 37 24.11 -24.24 -20.91
C VAL A 37 23.53 -25.45 -21.62
N GLU A 38 23.99 -26.65 -21.27
CA GLU A 38 23.58 -27.91 -21.92
C GLU A 38 22.15 -28.29 -21.56
N GLN A 39 21.68 -27.90 -20.37
CA GLN A 39 20.30 -28.11 -19.94
C GLN A 39 19.37 -26.98 -20.42
N ALA A 40 19.89 -25.76 -20.48
CA ALA A 40 19.11 -24.57 -20.79
C ALA A 40 18.78 -24.44 -22.29
N ILE A 41 19.70 -24.87 -23.17
CA ILE A 41 19.52 -24.79 -24.62
C ILE A 41 19.16 -26.16 -25.15
N GLN A 42 17.90 -26.30 -25.60
CA GLN A 42 17.45 -27.53 -26.23
C GLN A 42 17.97 -27.60 -27.68
N GLY A 43 18.81 -28.57 -27.97
CA GLY A 43 19.32 -28.84 -29.31
C GLY A 43 20.77 -28.40 -29.51
N ALA A 44 21.10 -27.89 -30.70
CA ALA A 44 22.47 -27.56 -31.06
C ALA A 44 22.91 -26.25 -30.39
N ILE A 45 24.06 -26.30 -29.71
CA ILE A 45 24.69 -25.11 -29.11
C ILE A 45 25.40 -24.34 -30.22
N ASN A 46 24.74 -23.30 -30.73
CA ASN A 46 25.30 -22.34 -31.67
C ASN A 46 25.29 -20.92 -31.10
N TYR A 47 26.00 -20.01 -31.76
CA TYR A 47 26.08 -18.60 -31.32
C TYR A 47 24.69 -17.98 -31.11
N ASP A 48 23.80 -18.15 -32.09
CA ASP A 48 22.47 -17.55 -32.06
C ASP A 48 21.63 -18.05 -30.88
N SER A 49 21.69 -19.35 -30.56
CA SER A 49 20.97 -19.95 -29.42
C SER A 49 21.48 -19.41 -28.09
N LEU A 50 22.80 -19.27 -27.94
CA LEU A 50 23.44 -18.69 -26.76
C LEU A 50 23.10 -17.21 -26.61
N LEU A 51 23.17 -16.45 -27.70
CA LEU A 51 22.84 -15.03 -27.72
C LEU A 51 21.38 -14.81 -27.35
N LYS A 52 20.47 -15.57 -27.97
CA LYS A 52 19.03 -15.47 -27.70
C LYS A 52 18.70 -15.82 -26.25
N PHE A 53 19.36 -16.84 -25.70
CA PHE A 53 19.20 -17.22 -24.30
C PHE A 53 19.76 -16.14 -23.36
N MET A 54 20.93 -15.58 -23.66
CA MET A 54 21.50 -14.49 -22.86
C MET A 54 20.62 -13.24 -22.86
N VAL A 55 20.09 -12.86 -24.02
CA VAL A 55 19.14 -11.74 -24.13
C VAL A 55 17.90 -11.99 -23.27
N GLN A 56 17.36 -13.21 -23.25
CA GLN A 56 16.23 -13.56 -22.38
C GLN A 56 16.58 -13.41 -20.89
N LEU A 57 17.78 -13.81 -20.47
CA LEU A 57 18.24 -13.61 -19.09
C LEU A 57 18.35 -12.12 -18.75
N LEU A 58 18.92 -11.32 -19.65
CA LEU A 58 19.06 -9.87 -19.44
C LEU A 58 17.72 -9.15 -19.37
N VAL A 59 16.74 -9.56 -20.19
CA VAL A 59 15.37 -9.03 -20.12
C VAL A 59 14.74 -9.36 -18.77
N LYS A 60 14.87 -10.60 -18.30
CA LYS A 60 14.36 -10.99 -16.97
C LYS A 60 15.01 -10.18 -15.84
N ASP A 61 16.32 -10.01 -15.87
CA ASP A 61 17.02 -9.17 -14.89
C ASP A 61 16.47 -7.73 -14.91
N GLN A 62 16.21 -7.19 -16.11
CA GLN A 62 15.68 -5.83 -16.26
C GLN A 62 14.24 -5.72 -15.74
N GLU A 63 13.39 -6.71 -16.01
CA GLU A 63 12.03 -6.81 -15.48
C GLU A 63 12.02 -6.89 -13.95
N GLU A 64 12.90 -7.72 -13.36
CA GLU A 64 13.03 -7.83 -11.90
C GLU A 64 13.47 -6.50 -11.27
N ILE A 65 14.46 -5.82 -11.86
CA ILE A 65 14.89 -4.50 -11.38
C ILE A 65 13.77 -3.47 -11.50
N GLN A 66 13.02 -3.48 -12.60
CA GLN A 66 11.89 -2.56 -12.78
C GLN A 66 10.77 -2.85 -11.77
N LYS A 67 10.48 -4.12 -11.52
CA LYS A 67 9.49 -4.54 -10.53
C LYS A 67 9.90 -4.10 -9.12
N GLU A 68 11.15 -4.33 -8.72
CA GLU A 68 11.66 -3.91 -7.41
C GLU A 68 11.60 -2.37 -7.26
N LYS A 69 11.94 -1.62 -8.32
CA LYS A 69 11.79 -0.15 -8.31
C LYS A 69 10.34 0.26 -8.13
N HIS A 70 9.42 -0.37 -8.86
CA HIS A 70 8.01 -0.06 -8.77
C HIS A 70 7.43 -0.40 -7.39
N GLU A 71 7.80 -1.54 -6.81
CA GLU A 71 7.41 -1.92 -5.46
C GLU A 71 7.91 -0.91 -4.42
N LYS A 72 9.17 -0.46 -4.53
CA LYS A 72 9.72 0.60 -3.65
C LYS A 72 9.02 1.94 -3.82
N GLU A 73 8.63 2.30 -5.05
CA GLU A 73 7.87 3.53 -5.30
C GLU A 73 6.49 3.48 -4.65
N ILE A 74 5.80 2.33 -4.73
CA ILE A 74 4.51 2.13 -4.05
C ILE A 74 4.67 2.24 -2.54
N GLU A 75 5.66 1.54 -1.96
CA GLU A 75 5.93 1.56 -0.52
C GLU A 75 6.23 2.99 -0.03
N ALA A 76 7.07 3.74 -0.77
CA ALA A 76 7.36 5.14 -0.45
C ALA A 76 6.09 6.02 -0.48
N VAL A 77 5.19 5.82 -1.44
CA VAL A 77 3.92 6.55 -1.49
C VAL A 77 3.01 6.16 -0.32
N GLU A 78 2.95 4.89 0.05
CA GLU A 78 2.14 4.43 1.18
C GLU A 78 2.63 5.00 2.52
N GLU A 79 3.94 5.02 2.77
CA GLU A 79 4.53 5.63 3.95
C GLU A 79 4.14 7.12 4.06
N THR A 80 4.23 7.88 2.95
CA THR A 80 3.85 9.31 2.95
C THR A 80 2.36 9.53 3.23
N LEU A 81 1.49 8.61 2.81
CA LEU A 81 0.05 8.69 3.08
C LEU A 81 -0.25 8.41 4.56
N GLN A 82 0.39 7.39 5.14
CA GLN A 82 0.22 7.05 6.56
C GLN A 82 0.65 8.21 7.47
N GLU A 83 1.79 8.85 7.18
CA GLU A 83 2.24 10.03 7.91
C GLU A 83 1.23 11.19 7.85
N ARG A 84 0.64 11.44 6.67
CA ARG A 84 -0.40 12.46 6.49
C ARG A 84 -1.65 12.14 7.32
N LEU A 85 -2.08 10.89 7.34
CA LEU A 85 -3.23 10.45 8.12
C LEU A 85 -3.00 10.55 9.63
N LEU A 86 -1.78 10.26 10.10
CA LEU A 86 -1.42 10.42 11.51
C LEU A 86 -1.47 11.90 11.92
N ARG A 87 -0.86 12.79 11.13
CA ARG A 87 -0.93 14.24 11.38
C ARG A 87 -2.38 14.75 11.43
N GLN A 88 -3.23 14.31 10.49
CA GLN A 88 -4.63 14.69 10.48
C GLN A 88 -5.40 14.15 11.70
N LYS A 89 -5.11 12.91 12.14
CA LYS A 89 -5.71 12.34 13.36
C LYS A 89 -5.30 13.13 14.60
N GLU A 90 -4.03 13.51 14.71
CA GLU A 90 -3.52 14.32 15.82
C GLU A 90 -4.14 15.71 15.85
N GLU A 91 -4.27 16.36 14.70
CA GLU A 91 -4.92 17.66 14.58
C GLU A 91 -6.39 17.59 14.99
N ARG A 92 -7.13 16.57 14.53
CA ARG A 92 -8.52 16.34 14.96
C ARG A 92 -8.64 16.11 16.46
N LYS A 93 -7.71 15.32 17.04
CA LYS A 93 -7.66 15.09 18.50
C LYS A 93 -7.41 16.41 19.24
N ARG A 94 -6.45 17.22 18.80
CA ARG A 94 -6.14 18.52 19.39
C ARG A 94 -7.34 19.47 19.32
N ALA A 95 -7.97 19.59 18.17
CA ALA A 95 -9.17 20.41 17.98
C ALA A 95 -10.34 19.95 18.86
N ALA A 96 -10.51 18.64 19.07
CA ALA A 96 -11.54 18.11 19.97
C ALA A 96 -11.26 18.46 21.44
N ILE A 97 -10.00 18.35 21.87
CA ILE A 97 -9.57 18.73 23.23
C ILE A 97 -9.77 20.23 23.43
N GLU A 98 -9.36 21.06 22.47
CA GLU A 98 -9.52 22.52 22.53
C GLU A 98 -11.00 22.93 22.60
N ARG A 99 -11.86 22.31 21.77
CA ARG A 99 -13.31 22.51 21.87
C ARG A 99 -13.85 22.11 23.24
N SER A 100 -13.42 20.98 23.80
CA SER A 100 -13.84 20.55 25.13
C SER A 100 -13.41 21.54 26.22
N HIS A 101 -12.16 21.99 26.17
CA HIS A 101 -11.61 22.94 27.10
C HIS A 101 -12.30 24.31 27.01
N ASN A 102 -12.60 24.79 25.79
CA ASN A 102 -13.34 26.04 25.60
C ASN A 102 -14.78 25.92 26.14
N ARG A 103 -15.43 24.77 25.95
CA ARG A 103 -16.76 24.50 26.56
C ARG A 103 -16.71 24.46 28.08
N GLN A 104 -15.64 23.92 28.67
CA GLN A 104 -15.47 23.91 30.13
C GLN A 104 -15.20 25.30 30.70
N LYS A 105 -14.45 26.13 29.97
CA LYS A 105 -14.15 27.51 30.36
C LYS A 105 -15.36 28.43 30.25
N ASP A 106 -16.25 28.16 29.31
CA ASP A 106 -17.47 28.96 29.13
C ASP A 106 -18.56 28.53 30.13
N ALA A 107 -18.75 29.35 31.17
CA ALA A 107 -19.76 29.13 32.20
C ALA A 107 -21.20 29.16 31.65
N ASN A 108 -21.44 29.86 30.53
CA ASN A 108 -22.76 30.00 29.93
C ASN A 108 -23.06 28.93 28.88
N TYR A 109 -22.05 28.16 28.45
CA TYR A 109 -22.22 27.15 27.40
C TYR A 109 -23.24 26.07 27.79
N PHE A 110 -23.16 25.57 29.02
CA PHE A 110 -24.03 24.48 29.48
C PHE A 110 -25.45 24.94 29.82
N SER A 111 -25.61 26.18 30.32
CA SER A 111 -26.94 26.76 30.56
C SER A 111 -27.67 26.99 29.24
N GLN A 112 -27.02 27.63 28.26
CA GLN A 112 -27.59 27.85 26.93
C GLN A 112 -27.92 26.53 26.21
N LYS A 113 -27.07 25.50 26.30
CA LYS A 113 -27.37 24.18 25.72
C LYS A 113 -28.54 23.47 26.39
N LYS A 114 -28.70 23.63 27.71
CA LYS A 114 -29.83 23.06 28.44
C LYS A 114 -31.15 23.70 28.00
N ASP A 115 -31.16 25.03 27.88
CA ASP A 115 -32.36 25.78 27.46
C ASP A 115 -32.73 25.48 26.00
N ALA A 116 -31.73 25.37 25.11
CA ALA A 116 -31.94 24.98 23.72
C ALA A 116 -32.53 23.56 23.57
N ASN A 117 -32.07 22.59 24.37
CA ASN A 117 -32.63 21.23 24.34
C ASN A 117 -34.07 21.16 24.85
N VAL A 118 -34.46 22.02 25.79
CA VAL A 118 -35.84 22.11 26.30
C VAL A 118 -36.77 22.76 25.27
N MET A 119 -36.30 23.74 24.51
CA MET A 119 -37.06 24.34 23.41
C MET A 119 -37.33 23.31 22.29
N VAL A 120 -36.31 22.53 21.90
CA VAL A 120 -36.48 21.47 20.87
C VAL A 120 -37.45 20.36 21.30
N GLN A 121 -37.59 20.08 22.61
CA GLN A 121 -38.57 19.10 23.11
C GLN A 121 -39.98 19.68 23.29
N ARG A 122 -40.13 21.02 23.30
CA ARG A 122 -41.42 21.69 23.44
C ARG A 122 -42.15 21.93 22.13
N ASP A 123 -41.46 21.83 21.00
CA ASP A 123 -42.07 21.92 19.66
C ASP A 123 -42.05 20.55 18.94
N PRO A 124 -42.91 19.59 19.33
CA PRO A 124 -43.21 18.43 18.48
C PRO A 124 -44.21 18.74 17.35
N ASP A 125 -44.75 19.96 17.25
CA ASP A 125 -45.85 20.30 16.34
C ASP A 125 -45.46 21.09 15.07
N GLU A 126 -44.21 21.52 14.90
CA GLU A 126 -43.74 21.98 13.58
C GLU A 126 -43.04 20.84 12.84
N LYS A 127 -43.85 20.11 12.07
CA LYS A 127 -43.35 19.31 10.94
C LYS A 127 -42.52 20.27 10.06
N PRO A 128 -41.23 20.00 9.78
CA PRO A 128 -40.60 20.64 8.65
C PRO A 128 -41.35 20.18 7.41
N ALA A 129 -42.06 21.11 6.78
CA ALA A 129 -42.53 20.95 5.42
C ALA A 129 -41.32 20.55 4.57
N THR A 130 -41.40 19.38 3.97
CA THR A 130 -40.53 18.94 2.88
C THR A 130 -40.62 19.97 1.77
N GLU A 131 -39.54 20.72 1.54
CA GLU A 131 -39.22 21.25 0.22
C GLU A 131 -37.85 20.69 -0.19
N ASP A 132 -37.84 20.20 -1.42
CA ASP A 132 -36.88 19.29 -2.00
C ASP A 132 -35.47 19.88 -2.13
N SER A 133 -34.48 19.09 -1.73
CA SER A 133 -33.09 19.24 -2.20
C SER A 133 -32.52 17.84 -2.34
N GLU A 134 -32.68 17.28 -3.53
CA GLU A 134 -31.97 16.10 -4.00
C GLU A 134 -30.46 16.23 -3.74
N THR A 135 -29.94 15.38 -2.86
CA THR A 135 -28.57 14.86 -3.02
C THR A 135 -28.60 13.41 -2.64
N GLU A 136 -28.65 12.56 -3.66
CA GLU A 136 -28.24 11.16 -3.58
C GLU A 136 -26.83 11.10 -2.97
N SER A 137 -26.70 10.56 -1.77
CA SER A 137 -25.42 10.00 -1.33
C SER A 137 -25.70 8.69 -0.63
N ASP A 138 -25.72 7.65 -1.45
CA ASP A 138 -25.66 6.24 -1.13
C ASP A 138 -24.60 6.00 -0.04
N THR A 139 -25.05 5.91 1.21
CA THR A 139 -24.22 5.46 2.33
C THR A 139 -24.80 4.16 2.84
N SER A 140 -24.51 3.09 2.10
CA SER A 140 -24.62 1.69 2.53
C SER A 140 -23.93 1.49 3.89
N HIS A 141 -24.68 1.67 4.98
CA HIS A 141 -24.26 1.33 6.34
C HIS A 141 -24.61 -0.13 6.60
N ASN A 142 -23.60 -1.00 6.48
CA ASN A 142 -23.72 -2.43 6.73
C ASN A 142 -23.61 -2.67 8.25
N ASP A 143 -24.73 -2.60 8.96
CA ASP A 143 -24.83 -2.81 10.40
C ASP A 143 -24.92 -4.32 10.70
N SER A 144 -23.77 -5.00 10.64
CA SER A 144 -23.65 -6.41 11.03
C SER A 144 -23.59 -6.52 12.56
N MET A 145 -24.75 -6.85 13.13
CA MET A 145 -24.92 -7.37 14.49
C MET A 145 -23.86 -8.41 14.86
N ASN A 146 -23.07 -8.15 15.89
CA ASN A 146 -22.45 -9.21 16.70
C ASN A 146 -22.89 -9.08 18.16
N LYS A 147 -24.11 -9.54 18.44
CA LYS A 147 -24.61 -9.76 19.80
C LYS A 147 -24.28 -11.19 20.19
N GLN A 148 -23.20 -11.41 20.93
CA GLN A 148 -23.07 -12.48 21.93
C GLN A 148 -21.69 -12.44 22.60
N SER A 149 -21.62 -11.92 23.82
CA SER A 149 -20.88 -12.59 24.91
C SER A 149 -21.14 -11.87 26.23
N ARG A 150 -22.17 -12.32 26.96
CA ARG A 150 -22.33 -11.99 28.38
C ARG A 150 -21.40 -12.91 29.17
N PHE A 151 -20.23 -12.41 29.57
CA PHE A 151 -19.42 -13.07 30.58
C PHE A 151 -20.16 -13.03 31.93
N LYS A 152 -20.61 -14.20 32.39
CA LYS A 152 -21.02 -14.41 33.79
C LYS A 152 -19.76 -14.58 34.63
N ILE A 153 -19.38 -13.55 35.38
CA ILE A 153 -18.37 -13.66 36.43
C ILE A 153 -19.00 -14.44 37.59
N HIS A 154 -18.55 -15.68 37.83
CA HIS A 154 -18.81 -16.37 39.10
C HIS A 154 -17.63 -16.06 40.01
N VAL A 155 -17.91 -15.33 41.10
CA VAL A 155 -17.01 -15.23 42.25
C VAL A 155 -17.36 -16.42 43.15
N ARG A 156 -16.36 -17.25 43.45
CA ARG A 156 -16.35 -18.19 44.58
C ARG A 156 -15.23 -17.79 45.51
#